data_AF-A0A5K1EJF6-F1
#
_entry.id   AF-A0A5K1EJF6-F1
#
_cell.length_a   1.000
_cell.length_b   1.000
_cell.length_c   1.000
_cell.angle_alpha   90.00
_cell.angle_beta   90.00
_cell.angle_gamma   90.00
#
_symmetry.space_group_name_H-M   'P 1'
#
loop_
_entity.id
_entity.type
_entity.pdbx_description
1 polymer ?
#
loop_
_entity_poly.entity_id
_entity_poly.type
_entity_poly.pdbx_seq_one_letter_code
_entity_poly.pdbx_strand_id
1 'polypeptide(L)'
;YSTDYGMFHFCVADSNMTGDQALSNTNLLKFIEHCLATADRQKQPWLIFVAHRVLGYSSNSWYAQEGSFEEPMGRESLQGLWQKYKVDLAFYGHVHNYERTCPIYE
;
A
#
# COMPACT_ATOMS: atom_id res chain seq x y z
N TYR A 1 -9.75 -6.30 1.66
CA TYR A 1 -10.66 -6.93 0.67
C TYR A 1 -10.28 -6.46 -0.72
N SER A 2 -10.74 -7.16 -1.77
CA SER A 2 -10.56 -6.74 -3.17
C SER A 2 -11.89 -6.35 -3.79
N THR A 3 -11.87 -5.45 -4.77
CA THR A 3 -13.06 -5.09 -5.55
C THR A 3 -12.67 -4.56 -6.91
N ASP A 4 -13.59 -4.64 -7.86
CA ASP A 4 -13.40 -4.29 -9.26
C ASP A 4 -14.41 -3.25 -9.71
N TYR A 5 -13.96 -2.31 -10.53
CA TYR A 5 -14.86 -1.38 -11.22
C TYR A 5 -14.33 -1.05 -12.61
N GLY A 6 -14.97 -1.56 -13.65
CA GLY A 6 -14.53 -1.37 -15.04
C GLY A 6 -13.09 -1.84 -15.24
N MET A 7 -12.20 -0.91 -15.60
CA MET A 7 -10.77 -1.18 -15.86
C MET A 7 -9.90 -1.19 -14.59
N PHE A 8 -10.49 -1.00 -13.41
CA PHE A 8 -9.78 -0.87 -12.13
C PHE A 8 -9.92 -2.13 -11.28
N HIS A 9 -8.80 -2.56 -10.72
CA HIS A 9 -8.71 -3.58 -9.67
C HIS A 9 -8.16 -2.95 -8.40
N PHE A 10 -8.89 -3.05 -7.30
CA PHE A 10 -8.52 -2.44 -6.02
C PHE A 10 -8.17 -3.49 -4.98
N CYS A 11 -7.00 -3.34 -4.36
CA CYS A 11 -6.58 -4.09 -3.18
C CYS A 11 -6.61 -3.17 -1.95
N VAL A 12 -7.60 -3.38 -1.07
CA VAL A 12 -7.83 -2.53 0.11
C VAL A 12 -7.32 -3.25 1.36
N ALA A 13 -6.29 -2.69 1.98
CA ALA A 13 -5.65 -3.21 3.19
C ALA A 13 -6.21 -2.54 4.46
N ASP A 14 -6.37 -3.34 5.52
CA ASP A 14 -6.60 -2.82 6.87
C ASP A 14 -5.26 -2.50 7.52
N SER A 15 -4.93 -1.21 7.57
CA SER A 15 -3.69 -0.71 8.17
C SER A 15 -3.76 -0.58 9.70
N ASN A 16 -4.88 -0.87 10.36
CA ASN A 16 -4.86 -0.94 11.84
C ASN A 16 -4.18 -2.22 12.34
N MET A 17 -3.94 -3.17 11.43
CA MET A 17 -3.19 -4.38 11.70
C MET A 17 -1.68 -4.21 11.42
N THR A 18 -1.20 -2.99 11.15
CA THR A 18 0.21 -2.70 10.84
C THR A 18 0.96 -2.10 12.04
N GLY A 19 2.13 -2.69 12.36
CA GLY A 19 2.96 -2.52 13.56
C GLY A 19 3.85 -3.76 13.74
N ASP A 20 4.38 -4.08 14.94
CA ASP A 20 5.04 -5.40 15.20
C ASP A 20 4.21 -6.60 14.73
N GLN A 21 2.88 -6.41 14.69
CA GLN A 21 1.95 -7.39 14.16
C GLN A 21 1.98 -7.51 12.63
N ALA A 22 2.30 -6.48 11.83
CA ALA A 22 2.36 -6.58 10.36
C ALA A 22 3.43 -7.57 9.86
N LEU A 23 4.63 -7.54 10.45
CA LEU A 23 5.69 -8.51 10.14
C LEU A 23 5.27 -9.95 10.48
N SER A 24 4.43 -10.12 11.50
CA SER A 24 3.88 -11.42 11.91
C SER A 24 2.57 -11.79 11.20
N ASN A 25 1.87 -10.82 10.62
CA ASN A 25 0.54 -10.99 10.04
C ASN A 25 0.65 -11.50 8.61
N THR A 26 1.11 -12.75 8.53
CA THR A 26 1.19 -13.51 7.29
C THR A 26 -0.14 -13.54 6.54
N ASN A 27 -1.29 -13.39 7.22
CA ASN A 27 -2.59 -13.39 6.57
C ASN A 27 -2.84 -12.11 5.76
N LEU A 28 -2.47 -10.94 6.27
CA LEU A 28 -2.59 -9.67 5.53
C LEU A 28 -1.68 -9.68 4.30
N LEU A 29 -0.41 -10.07 4.48
CA LEU A 29 0.54 -10.14 3.36
C LEU A 29 0.12 -11.16 2.30
N LYS A 30 -0.34 -12.36 2.70
CA LYS A 30 -0.88 -13.37 1.77
C LYS A 30 -2.12 -12.85 1.04
N PHE A 31 -3.01 -12.15 1.74
CA PHE A 31 -4.19 -11.53 1.12
C PHE A 31 -3.77 -10.49 0.08
N ILE A 32 -2.84 -9.59 0.42
CA ILE A 32 -2.37 -8.54 -0.49
C ILE A 32 -1.68 -9.18 -1.70
N GLU A 33 -0.76 -10.13 -1.50
CA GLU A 33 -0.10 -10.84 -2.60
C GLU A 33 -1.12 -11.56 -3.49
N HIS A 34 -2.10 -12.26 -2.89
CA HIS A 34 -3.15 -12.93 -3.65
C HIS A 34 -3.97 -11.94 -4.47
N CYS A 35 -4.43 -10.84 -3.86
CA CYS A 35 -5.18 -9.79 -4.55
C CYS A 35 -4.42 -9.26 -5.76
N LEU A 36 -3.18 -8.81 -5.56
CA LEU A 36 -2.32 -8.27 -6.60
C LEU A 36 -2.03 -9.28 -7.72
N ALA A 37 -1.83 -10.55 -7.37
CA ALA A 37 -1.55 -11.62 -8.32
C ALA A 37 -2.76 -12.02 -9.18
N THR A 38 -3.98 -11.82 -8.69
CA THR A 38 -5.22 -12.20 -9.39
C THR A 38 -5.70 -11.15 -10.40
N ALA A 39 -5.09 -9.96 -10.45
CA ALA A 39 -5.46 -8.92 -11.39
C ALA A 39 -5.12 -9.32 -12.85
N ASP A 40 -6.14 -9.42 -13.70
CA ASP A 40 -5.96 -9.59 -15.15
C ASP A 40 -5.61 -8.25 -15.79
N ARG A 41 -4.30 -7.96 -15.89
CA ARG A 41 -3.79 -6.67 -16.40
C ARG A 41 -4.14 -6.37 -17.85
N GLN A 42 -4.58 -7.36 -18.63
CA GLN A 42 -5.06 -7.12 -20.00
C GLN A 42 -6.46 -6.50 -19.99
N LYS A 43 -7.33 -6.92 -19.06
CA LYS A 43 -8.71 -6.41 -18.93
C LYS A 43 -8.81 -5.23 -17.96
N GLN A 44 -8.02 -5.27 -16.88
CA GLN A 44 -7.99 -4.29 -15.80
C GLN A 44 -6.56 -3.74 -15.68
N PRO A 45 -6.15 -2.81 -16.57
CA PRO A 45 -4.80 -2.29 -16.57
C PRO A 45 -4.46 -1.50 -15.30
N TRP A 46 -5.44 -0.92 -14.62
CA TRP A 46 -5.27 -0.06 -13.45
C TRP A 46 -5.31 -0.86 -12.14
N LEU A 47 -4.15 -1.13 -11.58
CA LEU A 47 -3.97 -1.84 -10.31
C LEU A 47 -3.71 -0.84 -9.17
N ILE A 48 -4.68 -0.72 -8.27
CA ILE A 48 -4.70 0.30 -7.22
C ILE A 48 -4.60 -0.36 -5.85
N PHE A 49 -3.64 0.10 -5.04
CA PHE A 49 -3.55 -0.26 -3.63
C PHE A 49 -4.13 0.87 -2.76
N VAL A 50 -4.87 0.51 -1.71
CA VAL A 50 -5.46 1.49 -0.78
C VAL A 50 -5.26 1.03 0.66
N ALA A 51 -4.85 1.94 1.53
CA ALA A 51 -4.79 1.75 2.98
C ALA A 51 -5.14 3.06 3.71
N HIS A 52 -5.49 3.00 5.00
CA HIS A 52 -5.77 4.22 5.76
C HIS A 52 -4.49 4.92 6.22
N ARG A 53 -3.65 4.24 7.03
CA ARG A 53 -2.34 4.76 7.46
C ARG A 53 -1.34 4.77 6.30
N VAL A 54 -0.30 5.61 6.42
CA VAL A 54 0.69 5.79 5.36
C VAL A 54 1.71 4.65 5.40
N LEU A 55 1.54 3.67 4.51
CA LEU A 55 2.49 2.54 4.36
C LEU A 55 3.56 2.81 3.29
N GLY A 56 3.50 3.96 2.61
CA GLY A 56 4.44 4.34 1.54
C GLY A 56 5.30 5.52 1.96
N TYR A 57 4.85 6.73 1.62
CA TYR A 57 5.61 7.96 1.84
C TYR A 57 4.70 9.08 2.31
N SER A 58 5.13 9.79 3.34
CA SER A 58 4.62 11.11 3.70
C SER A 58 5.70 11.95 4.38
N SER A 59 5.78 13.21 4.00
CA SER A 59 6.60 14.25 4.63
C SER A 59 5.91 14.89 5.84
N ASN A 60 4.90 14.23 6.42
CA ASN A 60 4.21 14.76 7.59
C ASN A 60 5.19 14.96 8.76
N SER A 61 5.05 16.11 9.44
CA SER A 61 5.95 16.49 10.52
C SER A 61 5.93 15.52 11.71
N TRP A 62 4.83 14.82 11.96
CA TRP A 62 4.74 13.85 13.05
C TRP A 62 5.60 12.62 12.75
N TYR A 63 5.51 12.02 11.56
CA TYR A 63 6.42 10.95 11.16
C TYR A 63 7.89 11.43 11.21
N ALA A 64 8.18 12.63 10.71
CA ALA A 64 9.54 13.17 10.72
C ALA A 64 10.10 13.36 12.14
N GLN A 65 9.26 13.75 13.12
CA GLN A 65 9.65 13.85 14.53
C GLN A 65 9.98 12.50 15.15
N GLU A 66 9.36 11.43 14.65
CA GLU A 66 9.66 10.04 15.02
C GLU A 66 10.80 9.44 14.19
N GLY A 67 11.43 10.23 13.31
CA GLY A 67 12.54 9.79 12.45
C GLY A 67 12.10 8.91 11.28
N SER A 68 10.84 9.03 10.84
CA SER A 68 10.24 8.25 9.75
C SER A 68 9.58 9.14 8.68
N PHE A 69 9.24 8.53 7.55
CA PHE A 69 8.40 9.12 6.49
C PHE A 69 7.20 8.20 6.18
N GLU A 70 6.83 7.35 7.11
CA GLU A 70 5.80 6.32 7.02
C GLU A 70 5.46 5.76 8.40
N GLU A 71 4.42 4.91 8.47
CA GLU A 71 4.27 4.00 9.61
C GLU A 71 5.51 3.11 9.78
N PRO A 72 5.96 2.83 11.01
CA PRO A 72 7.04 1.90 11.25
C PRO A 72 6.81 0.56 10.52
N MET A 73 7.78 0.16 9.70
CA MET A 73 7.75 -1.08 8.90
C MET A 73 6.67 -1.11 7.80
N GLY A 74 6.17 0.08 7.40
CA GLY A 74 5.11 0.25 6.42
C GLY A 74 5.49 -0.29 5.04
N ARG A 75 6.55 0.25 4.45
CA ARG A 75 6.95 -0.09 3.07
C ARG A 75 7.73 -1.39 2.97
N GLU A 76 8.54 -1.74 3.96
CA GLU A 76 9.57 -2.79 3.86
C GLU A 76 8.97 -4.15 3.49
N SER A 77 7.77 -4.46 4.00
CA SER A 77 7.08 -5.73 3.72
C SER A 77 6.23 -5.70 2.45
N LEU A 78 5.87 -4.51 1.94
CA LEU A 78 4.87 -4.36 0.88
C LEU A 78 5.47 -3.87 -0.44
N GLN A 79 6.54 -3.08 -0.41
CA GLN A 79 7.13 -2.53 -1.62
C GLN A 79 7.64 -3.59 -2.59
N GLY A 80 8.12 -4.73 -2.07
CA GLY A 80 8.49 -5.88 -2.90
C GLY A 80 7.29 -6.44 -3.67
N LEU A 81 6.11 -6.50 -3.06
CA LEU A 81 4.87 -6.91 -3.72
C LEU A 81 4.40 -5.85 -4.73
N TRP A 82 4.41 -4.57 -4.34
CA TRP A 82 4.02 -3.47 -5.22
C TRP A 82 4.87 -3.44 -6.50
N GLN A 83 6.18 -3.61 -6.35
CA GLN A 83 7.11 -3.66 -7.47
C GLN A 83 6.92 -4.92 -8.32
N LYS A 84 6.79 -6.10 -7.70
CA LYS A 84 6.59 -7.39 -8.38
C LYS A 84 5.34 -7.38 -9.26
N TYR A 85 4.23 -6.86 -8.74
CA TYR A 85 2.93 -6.84 -9.44
C TYR A 85 2.65 -5.54 -10.19
N LYS A 86 3.59 -4.58 -10.15
CA LYS A 86 3.50 -3.26 -10.79
C LYS A 86 2.21 -2.54 -10.41
N VAL A 87 2.02 -2.32 -9.11
CA VAL A 87 0.95 -1.43 -8.61
C VAL A 87 1.16 -0.04 -9.21
N ASP A 88 0.10 0.51 -9.81
CA ASP A 88 0.19 1.78 -10.53
C ASP A 88 0.10 2.97 -9.57
N LEU A 89 -0.81 2.88 -8.58
CA LEU A 89 -1.01 3.89 -7.55
C LEU A 89 -1.29 3.25 -6.20
N ALA A 90 -0.70 3.81 -5.15
CA ALA A 90 -1.02 3.51 -3.76
C ALA A 90 -1.60 4.76 -3.10
N PHE A 91 -2.79 4.65 -2.53
CA PHE A 91 -3.47 5.74 -1.85
C PHE A 91 -3.51 5.51 -0.34
N TYR A 92 -3.26 6.59 0.40
CA TYR A 92 -3.29 6.64 1.85
C TYR A 92 -4.17 7.80 2.33
N GLY A 93 -4.74 7.65 3.52
CA GLY A 93 -5.37 8.73 4.27
C GLY A 93 -4.52 9.07 5.49
N HIS A 94 -5.17 9.10 6.66
CA HIS A 94 -4.57 9.30 7.99
C HIS A 94 -3.90 10.65 8.22
N VAL A 95 -2.95 11.04 7.38
CA VAL A 95 -2.36 12.38 7.35
C VAL A 95 -3.34 13.34 6.67
N HIS A 96 -3.72 14.42 7.37
CA HIS A 96 -4.73 15.38 6.91
C HIS A 96 -4.17 16.46 5.99
N ASN A 97 -3.51 16.06 4.91
CA ASN A 97 -3.08 16.93 3.82
C ASN A 97 -3.05 16.14 2.49
N TYR A 98 -2.61 16.79 1.41
CA TYR A 98 -2.36 16.12 0.13
C TYR A 98 -0.85 16.10 -0.15
N GLU A 99 -0.36 14.94 -0.56
CA GLU A 99 1.02 14.72 -0.98
C GLU A 99 1.05 13.72 -2.13
N ARG A 100 2.04 13.86 -3.03
CA ARG A 100 2.24 12.95 -4.15
C ARG A 100 3.73 12.77 -4.42
N THR A 101 4.14 11.53 -4.59
CA THR A 101 5.53 11.17 -4.93
C THR A 101 5.75 11.11 -6.44
N CYS A 102 7.02 11.01 -6.84
CA CYS A 102 7.39 10.41 -8.12
C CYS A 102 7.08 8.89 -8.12
N PRO A 103 7.09 8.22 -9.29
CA PRO A 103 7.25 6.76 -9.33
C PRO A 103 8.54 6.39 -8.60
N ILE A 104 8.43 5.55 -7.58
CA ILE A 104 9.51 5.29 -6.63
C ILE A 104 9.53 3.82 -6.19
N TYR A 105 10.74 3.34 -5.94
CA TYR A 105 11.07 2.05 -5.31
C TYR A 105 12.44 2.22 -4.65
N GLU A 106 12.62 1.70 -3.44
CA GLU A 106 13.89 1.76 -2.68
C GLU A 106 14.58 0.41 -2.60
#